data_AF-A0A363SF59-F1
#
_entry.id   AF-A0A363SF59-F1
#
_cell.length_a   1.000
_cell.length_b   1.000
_cell.length_c   1.000
_cell.angle_alpha   90.00
_cell.angle_beta   90.00
_cell.angle_gamma   90.00
#
_symmetry.space_group_name_H-M   'P 1'
#
loop_
_entity.id
_entity.type
_entity.pdbx_description
1 polymer ?
#
loop_
_entity_poly.entity_id
_entity_poly.type
_entity_poly.pdbx_seq_one_letter_code
_entity_poly.pdbx_strand_id
1 'polypeptide(L)'
;MATYASIAEDLAAYRRFLDETGIDWSEFPSQRLSRPTYRYNAHLKFAVGAGEVAATTAKRRMSAVIAFYSWLKEEGTLDPENAPWRESDRYVQFKDHLGFKVSKTVTTTDVSIRVAKQHDPYDGTIDDGGKLRPLPLQEQEWLLDALVSLGNTEMTLVHLFALLTGARIQTILTFRVRHACLELDGARSGEIRFPVGSGTGIDTKHDKQMVLHIPVWFYRMLHTYAGSERARRRRVLASGGDTEDQYLFLSVRGAPLYQGKAEALAFDESNTLRHRKAGQGVRQFIIERVIPFIRDKYGVDDFHYQFHDTRATAGMNWTDHQLKLVEQGKATLKEAREFVKTRMGHESSATTDLYLQYRRNLAHVRWVGESYEGHLKQLAARAMEGCV
;
A
#
# COMPACT_ATOMS: atom_id res chain seq x y z
N MET A 1 -7.53 -9.39 3.95
CA MET A 1 -8.97 -9.20 4.18
C MET A 1 -9.41 -7.95 3.45
N ALA A 2 -10.44 -8.09 2.61
CA ALA A 2 -11.20 -6.96 2.11
C ALA A 2 -11.88 -6.28 3.31
N THR A 3 -11.85 -4.95 3.41
CA THR A 3 -12.62 -4.23 4.44
C THR A 3 -14.11 -4.31 4.10
N TYR A 4 -15.01 -4.18 5.08
CA TYR A 4 -16.46 -4.13 4.81
C TYR A 4 -16.82 -3.10 3.75
N ALA A 5 -16.14 -1.94 3.74
CA ALA A 5 -16.30 -0.92 2.72
C ALA A 5 -16.00 -1.45 1.30
N SER A 6 -14.91 -2.22 1.14
CA SER A 6 -14.53 -2.78 -0.16
C SER A 6 -15.50 -3.89 -0.63
N ILE A 7 -16.07 -4.65 0.30
CA ILE A 7 -17.13 -5.63 0.00
C ILE A 7 -18.40 -4.90 -0.42
N ALA A 8 -18.81 -3.86 0.32
CA ALA A 8 -19.98 -3.05 0.01
C ALA A 8 -19.85 -2.38 -1.37
N GLU A 9 -18.67 -1.84 -1.71
CA GLU A 9 -18.39 -1.27 -3.04
C GLU A 9 -18.54 -2.31 -4.16
N ASP A 10 -18.02 -3.53 -3.93
CA ASP A 10 -18.10 -4.62 -4.90
C ASP A 10 -19.53 -5.12 -5.11
N LEU A 11 -20.30 -5.26 -4.03
CA LEU A 11 -21.72 -5.63 -4.08
C LEU A 11 -22.58 -4.51 -4.66
N ALA A 12 -22.26 -3.24 -4.40
CA ALA A 12 -22.93 -2.12 -5.04
C ALA A 12 -22.65 -2.06 -6.55
N ALA A 13 -21.43 -2.42 -6.99
CA ALA A 13 -21.14 -2.59 -8.42
C ALA A 13 -21.95 -3.73 -9.04
N TYR A 14 -22.10 -4.84 -8.32
CA TYR A 14 -22.94 -5.94 -8.76
C TYR A 14 -24.42 -5.55 -8.83
N ARG A 15 -24.92 -4.85 -7.81
CA ARG A 15 -26.31 -4.37 -7.78
C ARG A 15 -26.62 -3.45 -8.95
N ARG A 16 -25.73 -2.49 -9.24
CA ARG A 16 -25.89 -1.60 -10.43
C ARG A 16 -25.97 -2.39 -11.72
N PHE A 17 -25.11 -3.39 -11.90
CA PHE A 17 -25.18 -4.26 -13.07
C PHE A 17 -26.54 -4.98 -13.19
N LEU A 18 -27.08 -5.48 -12.08
CA LEU A 18 -28.40 -6.14 -12.07
C LEU A 18 -29.52 -5.16 -12.45
N ASP A 19 -29.51 -3.96 -11.85
CA ASP A 19 -30.50 -2.91 -12.13
C ASP A 19 -30.43 -2.45 -13.60
N GLU A 20 -29.23 -2.24 -14.15
CA GLU A 20 -29.01 -1.82 -15.55
C GLU A 20 -29.41 -2.89 -16.57
N THR A 21 -29.30 -4.17 -16.21
CA THR A 21 -29.61 -5.30 -17.10
C THR A 21 -30.99 -5.90 -16.89
N GLY A 22 -31.72 -5.47 -15.86
CA GLY A 22 -33.03 -6.02 -15.49
C GLY A 22 -32.97 -7.49 -15.06
N ILE A 23 -31.80 -7.98 -14.63
CA ILE A 23 -31.62 -9.37 -14.20
C ILE A 23 -32.04 -9.49 -12.74
N ASP A 24 -32.97 -10.39 -12.44
CA ASP A 24 -33.29 -10.73 -11.06
C ASP A 24 -32.12 -11.48 -10.40
N TRP A 25 -31.73 -11.02 -9.23
CA TRP A 25 -30.62 -11.58 -8.47
C TRP A 25 -31.01 -12.87 -7.72
N SER A 26 -32.30 -13.12 -7.52
CA SER A 26 -32.84 -14.28 -6.82
C SER A 26 -33.23 -15.44 -7.77
N GLU A 27 -33.33 -15.18 -9.08
CA GLU A 27 -33.72 -16.19 -10.06
C GLU A 27 -32.53 -16.98 -10.59
N PHE A 28 -32.60 -18.32 -10.48
CA PHE A 28 -31.56 -19.23 -10.96
C PHE A 28 -32.12 -20.23 -11.98
N PRO A 29 -32.29 -19.82 -13.26
CA PRO A 29 -32.87 -20.66 -14.29
C PRO A 29 -32.00 -21.89 -14.61
N SER A 30 -32.62 -22.89 -15.25
CA SER A 30 -31.96 -24.11 -15.72
C SER A 30 -30.80 -23.80 -16.69
N GLN A 31 -30.98 -22.80 -17.57
CA GLN A 31 -29.96 -22.27 -18.46
C GLN A 31 -28.85 -21.58 -17.65
N ARG A 32 -27.74 -22.29 -17.45
CA ARG A 32 -26.60 -21.83 -16.62
C ARG A 32 -26.08 -20.44 -16.95
N LEU A 33 -25.95 -20.11 -18.24
CA LEU A 33 -25.41 -18.80 -18.69
C LEU A 33 -26.40 -17.65 -18.49
N SER A 34 -27.67 -17.93 -18.21
CA SER A 34 -28.67 -16.91 -17.89
C SER A 34 -28.69 -16.54 -16.41
N ARG A 35 -28.06 -17.33 -15.55
CA ARG A 35 -28.00 -17.08 -14.11
C ARG A 35 -27.23 -15.79 -13.80
N PRO A 36 -27.63 -15.04 -12.76
CA PRO A 36 -27.08 -13.73 -12.47
C PRO A 36 -25.56 -13.78 -12.18
N THR A 37 -25.07 -14.88 -11.59
CA THR A 37 -23.64 -15.12 -11.31
C THR A 37 -22.79 -15.28 -12.57
N TYR A 38 -23.26 -16.04 -13.57
CA TYR A 38 -22.56 -16.25 -14.83
C TYR A 38 -22.61 -15.02 -15.73
N ARG A 39 -23.76 -14.32 -15.74
CA ARG A 39 -23.93 -13.04 -16.45
C ARG A 39 -22.96 -11.99 -15.94
N TYR A 40 -22.84 -11.84 -14.62
CA TYR A 40 -21.88 -10.91 -14.03
C TYR A 40 -20.43 -11.33 -14.26
N ASN A 41 -20.11 -12.63 -14.18
CA ASN A 41 -18.78 -13.12 -14.56
C ASN A 41 -18.39 -12.74 -16.00
N ALA A 42 -19.32 -12.91 -16.95
CA ALA A 42 -19.11 -12.54 -18.34
C ALA A 42 -18.91 -11.03 -18.48
N HIS A 43 -19.79 -10.22 -17.87
CA HIS A 43 -19.67 -8.76 -17.86
C HIS A 43 -18.30 -8.30 -17.33
N LEU A 44 -17.84 -8.84 -16.21
CA LEU A 44 -16.53 -8.52 -15.65
C LEU A 44 -15.38 -8.94 -16.58
N LYS A 45 -15.48 -10.09 -17.27
CA LYS A 45 -14.47 -10.51 -18.25
C LYS A 45 -14.43 -9.58 -19.46
N PHE A 46 -15.57 -9.14 -19.96
CA PHE A 46 -15.64 -8.16 -21.05
C PHE A 46 -15.05 -6.82 -20.63
N ALA A 47 -15.40 -6.31 -19.44
CA ALA A 47 -14.84 -5.06 -18.92
C ALA A 47 -13.31 -5.14 -18.71
N VAL A 48 -12.78 -6.30 -18.34
CA VAL A 48 -11.33 -6.53 -18.29
C VAL A 48 -10.72 -6.52 -19.68
N GLY A 49 -11.34 -7.20 -20.65
CA GLY A 49 -10.88 -7.21 -22.05
C GLY A 49 -10.92 -5.82 -22.71
N ALA A 50 -11.87 -4.98 -22.32
CA ALA A 50 -12.00 -3.60 -22.76
C ALA A 50 -11.07 -2.61 -22.02
N GLY A 51 -10.37 -3.05 -20.97
CA GLY A 51 -9.50 -2.18 -20.16
C GLY A 51 -10.23 -1.27 -19.18
N GLU A 52 -11.55 -1.40 -19.03
CA GLU A 52 -12.38 -0.58 -18.13
C GLU A 52 -12.20 -0.98 -16.65
N VAL A 53 -11.88 -2.25 -16.40
CA VAL A 53 -11.69 -2.81 -15.06
C VAL A 53 -10.40 -3.63 -15.01
N ALA A 54 -9.55 -3.36 -14.00
CA ALA A 54 -8.37 -4.18 -13.76
C ALA A 54 -8.77 -5.64 -13.42
N ALA A 55 -8.02 -6.62 -13.94
CA ALA A 55 -8.30 -8.04 -13.71
C ALA A 55 -8.35 -8.41 -12.21
N THR A 56 -7.51 -7.79 -11.38
CA THR A 56 -7.51 -7.96 -9.92
C THR A 56 -8.78 -7.42 -9.27
N THR A 57 -9.31 -6.29 -9.75
CA THR A 57 -10.58 -5.72 -9.32
C THR A 57 -11.75 -6.60 -9.73
N ALA A 58 -11.78 -7.10 -10.97
CA ALA A 58 -12.80 -8.04 -11.43
C ALA A 58 -12.81 -9.32 -10.59
N LYS A 59 -11.64 -9.90 -10.31
CA LYS A 59 -11.50 -11.02 -9.38
C LYS A 59 -12.08 -10.72 -8.01
N ARG A 60 -11.73 -9.57 -7.42
CA ARG A 60 -12.21 -9.14 -6.11
C ARG A 60 -13.74 -9.01 -6.09
N ARG A 61 -14.32 -8.32 -7.08
CA ARG A 61 -15.78 -8.16 -7.25
C ARG A 61 -16.50 -9.50 -7.33
N MET A 62 -16.01 -10.41 -8.18
CA MET A 62 -16.61 -11.72 -8.34
C MET A 62 -16.53 -12.55 -7.05
N SER A 63 -15.41 -12.46 -6.32
CA SER A 63 -15.28 -13.12 -5.02
C SER A 63 -16.28 -12.60 -3.99
N ALA A 64 -16.59 -11.30 -3.98
CA ALA A 64 -17.62 -10.73 -3.11
C ALA A 64 -19.02 -11.27 -3.45
N VAL A 65 -19.36 -11.39 -4.74
CA VAL A 65 -20.64 -11.97 -5.19
C VAL A 65 -20.76 -13.45 -4.81
N ILE A 66 -19.70 -14.23 -4.98
CA ILE A 66 -19.69 -15.64 -4.54
C ILE A 66 -19.95 -15.72 -3.03
N ALA A 67 -19.23 -14.93 -2.23
CA ALA A 67 -19.40 -14.90 -0.77
C ALA A 67 -20.82 -14.49 -0.36
N PHE A 68 -21.43 -13.53 -1.06
CA PHE A 68 -22.80 -13.08 -0.81
C PHE A 68 -23.82 -14.21 -1.01
N TYR A 69 -23.78 -14.91 -2.14
CA TYR A 69 -24.69 -16.02 -2.41
C TYR A 69 -24.41 -17.26 -1.53
N SER A 70 -23.14 -17.56 -1.22
CA SER A 70 -22.79 -18.60 -0.26
C SER A 70 -23.43 -18.32 1.10
N TRP A 71 -23.30 -17.09 1.59
CA TRP A 71 -23.89 -16.67 2.86
C TRP A 71 -25.42 -16.77 2.86
N LEU A 72 -26.10 -16.29 1.81
CA LEU A 72 -27.55 -16.39 1.70
C LEU A 72 -28.08 -17.83 1.73
N LYS A 73 -27.33 -18.76 1.12
CA LYS A 73 -27.65 -20.19 1.12
C LYS A 73 -27.42 -20.81 2.50
N GLU A 74 -26.31 -20.47 3.16
CA GLU A 74 -25.99 -20.94 4.52
C GLU A 74 -27.04 -20.49 5.55
N GLU A 75 -27.51 -19.25 5.44
CA GLU A 75 -28.57 -18.70 6.30
C GLU A 75 -29.99 -19.13 5.89
N GLY A 76 -30.15 -19.90 4.80
CA GLY A 76 -31.46 -20.32 4.29
C GLY A 76 -32.35 -19.16 3.81
N THR A 77 -31.78 -17.97 3.59
CA THR A 77 -32.51 -16.78 3.13
C THR A 77 -32.84 -16.86 1.63
N LEU A 78 -32.03 -17.61 0.88
CA LEU A 78 -32.25 -17.89 -0.52
C LEU A 78 -32.00 -19.38 -0.77
N ASP A 79 -32.98 -20.07 -1.36
CA ASP A 79 -32.83 -21.44 -1.86
C ASP A 79 -32.97 -21.42 -3.40
N PRO A 80 -31.85 -21.31 -4.15
CA PRO A 80 -31.89 -21.27 -5.59
C PRO A 80 -32.47 -22.56 -6.18
N GLU A 81 -33.47 -22.44 -7.07
CA GLU A 81 -34.02 -23.59 -7.82
C GLU A 81 -32.94 -24.40 -8.54
N ASN A 82 -31.87 -23.72 -8.98
CA ASN A 82 -30.67 -24.35 -9.52
C ASN A 82 -29.41 -23.76 -8.88
N ALA A 83 -28.39 -24.60 -8.72
CA ALA A 83 -27.13 -24.18 -8.10
C ALA A 83 -26.51 -22.92 -8.77
N PRO A 84 -26.03 -21.93 -8.00
CA PRO A 84 -25.54 -20.67 -8.55
C PRO A 84 -24.24 -20.81 -9.37
N TRP A 85 -23.48 -21.89 -9.17
CA TRP A 85 -22.25 -22.24 -9.88
C TRP A 85 -21.91 -23.73 -9.68
N ARG A 86 -20.84 -24.20 -10.33
CA ARG A 86 -20.24 -25.51 -10.05
C ARG A 86 -19.06 -25.37 -9.11
N GLU A 87 -19.01 -26.24 -8.11
CA GLU A 87 -17.93 -26.29 -7.13
C GLU A 87 -16.93 -27.40 -7.46
N SER A 88 -15.68 -27.17 -7.11
CA SER A 88 -14.60 -28.15 -7.24
C SER A 88 -13.58 -27.93 -6.12
N ASP A 89 -13.20 -29.02 -5.47
CA ASP A 89 -12.20 -28.97 -4.40
C ASP A 89 -10.79 -28.90 -4.98
N ARG A 90 -9.98 -28.01 -4.40
CA ARG A 90 -8.55 -27.90 -4.68
C ARG A 90 -7.75 -28.01 -3.40
N TYR A 91 -6.71 -28.82 -3.44
CA TYR A 91 -5.74 -28.90 -2.35
C TYR A 91 -4.71 -27.79 -2.50
N VAL A 92 -4.69 -26.87 -1.53
CA VAL A 92 -3.63 -25.86 -1.42
C VAL A 92 -2.65 -26.33 -0.37
N GLN A 93 -1.40 -26.54 -0.77
CA GLN A 93 -0.32 -26.89 0.14
C GLN A 93 0.31 -25.61 0.68
N PHE A 94 0.31 -25.48 2.00
CA PHE A 94 1.06 -24.47 2.74
C PHE A 94 2.31 -25.14 3.29
N LYS A 95 3.43 -24.42 3.28
CA LYS A 95 4.62 -24.81 4.00
C LYS A 95 4.76 -23.85 5.18
N ASP A 96 4.77 -24.37 6.39
CA ASP A 96 5.01 -23.54 7.56
C ASP A 96 6.48 -23.10 7.65
N HIS A 97 6.80 -22.26 8.63
CA HIS A 97 8.13 -21.70 8.81
C HIS A 97 9.16 -22.76 9.26
N LEU A 98 8.70 -23.92 9.74
CA LEU A 98 9.49 -25.07 10.20
C LEU A 98 9.62 -26.16 9.12
N GLY A 99 8.96 -25.99 7.97
CA GLY A 99 9.00 -26.89 6.82
C GLY A 99 7.88 -27.92 6.74
N PHE A 100 6.92 -27.93 7.68
CA PHE A 100 5.76 -28.81 7.63
C PHE A 100 4.80 -28.42 6.50
N LYS A 101 4.35 -29.43 5.75
CA LYS A 101 3.36 -29.26 4.68
C LYS A 101 1.97 -29.46 5.24
N VAL A 102 1.18 -28.39 5.30
CA VAL A 102 -0.25 -28.46 5.64
C VAL A 102 -1.04 -28.31 4.35
N SER A 103 -1.83 -29.32 3.98
CA SER A 103 -2.77 -29.21 2.88
C SER A 103 -4.13 -28.73 3.40
N LYS A 104 -4.62 -27.60 2.89
CA LYS A 104 -6.01 -27.16 3.11
C LYS A 104 -6.80 -27.44 1.85
N THR A 105 -7.96 -28.10 1.98
CA THR A 105 -8.95 -28.15 0.91
C THR A 105 -9.60 -26.78 0.78
N VAL A 106 -9.59 -26.23 -0.43
CA VAL A 106 -10.24 -24.97 -0.78
C VAL A 106 -11.24 -25.26 -1.88
N THR A 107 -12.52 -25.03 -1.59
CA THR A 107 -13.59 -25.10 -2.57
C THR A 107 -13.46 -23.93 -3.54
N THR A 108 -13.47 -24.23 -4.85
CA THR A 108 -13.38 -23.23 -5.92
C THR A 108 -14.58 -23.32 -6.83
N THR A 109 -15.03 -22.17 -7.35
CA THR A 109 -16.20 -22.09 -8.23
C THR A 109 -15.80 -21.85 -9.67
N ASP A 110 -16.58 -22.36 -10.63
CA ASP A 110 -16.33 -22.15 -12.07
C ASP A 110 -16.61 -20.70 -12.53
N VAL A 111 -17.34 -19.92 -11.74
CA VAL A 111 -17.54 -18.48 -11.92
C VAL A 111 -16.41 -17.63 -11.30
N SER A 112 -15.40 -18.23 -10.67
CA SER A 112 -14.25 -17.48 -10.15
C SER A 112 -13.36 -16.93 -11.28
N ILE A 113 -12.98 -15.66 -11.19
CA ILE A 113 -12.03 -15.04 -12.13
C ILE A 113 -10.60 -15.33 -11.65
N ARG A 114 -9.79 -15.93 -12.54
CA ARG A 114 -8.38 -16.18 -12.29
C ARG A 114 -7.54 -15.09 -12.93
N VAL A 115 -6.62 -14.56 -12.15
CA VAL A 115 -5.61 -13.61 -12.63
C VAL A 115 -4.28 -14.27 -12.39
N ALA A 116 -3.54 -14.55 -13.46
CA ALA A 116 -2.17 -15.01 -13.34
C ALA A 116 -1.36 -13.88 -12.71
N LYS A 117 -0.63 -14.18 -11.64
CA LYS A 117 0.37 -13.25 -11.13
C LYS A 117 1.58 -13.36 -12.03
N GLN A 118 1.75 -12.41 -12.95
CA GLN A 118 3.03 -12.27 -13.65
C GLN A 118 4.02 -11.65 -12.67
N HIS A 119 5.02 -12.43 -12.29
CA HIS A 119 6.14 -11.95 -11.49
C HIS A 119 7.27 -11.62 -12.45
N ASP A 120 7.40 -10.34 -12.78
CA ASP A 120 8.55 -9.84 -13.51
C ASP A 120 9.59 -9.32 -12.49
N PRO A 121 10.72 -10.04 -12.30
CA PRO A 121 11.76 -9.63 -11.36
C PRO A 121 12.50 -8.35 -11.77
N TYR A 122 12.26 -7.84 -12.98
CA TYR A 122 12.92 -6.66 -13.55
C TYR A 122 11.98 -5.47 -13.76
N ASP A 123 10.74 -5.54 -13.26
CA ASP A 123 9.74 -4.47 -13.42
C ASP A 123 10.02 -3.20 -12.59
N GLY A 124 11.17 -3.15 -11.92
CA GLY A 124 11.57 -2.00 -11.12
C GLY A 124 10.78 -1.82 -9.82
N THR A 125 10.05 -2.86 -9.35
CA THR A 125 9.26 -2.80 -8.13
C THR A 125 9.57 -3.89 -7.10
N ILE A 126 9.12 -3.66 -5.86
CA ILE A 126 9.18 -4.57 -4.71
C ILE A 126 7.74 -4.86 -4.26
N ASP A 127 7.33 -6.12 -4.17
CA ASP A 127 6.00 -6.50 -3.66
C ASP A 127 5.98 -6.60 -2.11
N ASP A 128 5.96 -5.45 -1.42
CA ASP A 128 5.74 -5.34 0.04
C ASP A 128 4.33 -4.82 0.33
N GLY A 129 3.33 -5.67 0.08
CA GLY A 129 1.92 -5.34 0.26
C GLY A 129 1.37 -4.44 -0.85
N GLY A 130 1.94 -4.56 -2.05
CA GLY A 130 1.69 -3.76 -3.25
C GLY A 130 2.99 -3.61 -4.04
N LYS A 131 2.92 -3.34 -5.34
CA LYS A 131 4.11 -3.01 -6.14
C LYS A 131 4.61 -1.63 -5.74
N LEU A 132 5.78 -1.58 -5.09
CA LEU A 132 6.41 -0.35 -4.61
C LEU A 132 7.66 -0.06 -5.41
N ARG A 133 7.87 1.20 -5.75
CA ARG A 133 9.02 1.65 -6.52
C ARG A 133 9.95 2.47 -5.62
N PRO A 134 11.08 1.91 -5.12
CA PRO A 134 12.03 2.69 -4.34
C PRO A 134 12.56 3.88 -5.16
N LEU A 135 12.52 5.08 -4.59
CA LEU A 135 13.05 6.29 -5.23
C LEU A 135 14.59 6.22 -5.23
N PRO A 136 15.26 6.34 -6.39
CA PRO A 136 16.70 6.57 -6.46
C PRO A 136 17.10 7.82 -5.67
N LEU A 137 18.38 7.92 -5.26
CA LEU A 137 18.89 9.06 -4.48
C LEU A 137 18.54 10.42 -5.10
N GLN A 138 18.70 10.53 -6.42
CA GLN A 138 18.37 11.76 -7.16
C GLN A 138 16.88 12.12 -7.06
N GLU A 139 15.98 11.16 -7.16
CA GLU A 139 14.54 11.40 -7.00
C GLU A 139 14.14 11.71 -5.56
N GLN A 140 14.89 11.19 -4.58
CA GLN A 140 14.72 11.60 -3.19
C GLN A 140 15.09 13.09 -3.01
N GLU A 141 16.16 13.57 -3.65
CA GLU A 141 16.53 14.98 -3.66
C GLU A 141 15.45 15.84 -4.32
N TRP A 142 14.94 15.43 -5.49
CA TRP A 142 13.83 16.12 -6.17
C TRP A 142 12.57 16.18 -5.30
N LEU A 143 12.24 15.08 -4.62
CA LEU A 143 11.10 15.04 -3.70
C LEU A 143 11.27 16.03 -2.55
N LEU A 144 12.44 16.07 -1.91
CA LEU A 144 12.69 16.99 -0.81
C LEU A 144 12.68 18.45 -1.28
N ASP A 145 13.29 18.75 -2.42
CA ASP A 145 13.27 20.08 -3.02
C ASP A 145 11.84 20.54 -3.35
N ALA A 146 11.00 19.66 -3.91
CA ALA A 146 9.60 19.95 -4.17
C ALA A 146 8.81 20.22 -2.88
N LEU A 147 9.00 19.41 -1.84
CA LEU A 147 8.32 19.60 -0.55
C LEU A 147 8.70 20.92 0.12
N VAL A 148 9.97 21.31 0.06
CA VAL A 148 10.46 22.59 0.58
C VAL A 148 9.89 23.75 -0.23
N SER A 149 9.96 23.66 -1.57
CA SER A 149 9.51 24.72 -2.49
C SER A 149 8.00 24.95 -2.42
N LEU A 150 7.21 23.90 -2.22
CA LEU A 150 5.75 24.00 -2.10
C LEU A 150 5.29 24.55 -0.73
N GLY A 151 6.17 24.62 0.26
CA GLY A 151 5.92 25.30 1.55
C GLY A 151 4.81 24.68 2.41
N ASN A 152 4.43 23.42 2.18
CA ASN A 152 3.41 22.74 2.96
C ASN A 152 4.03 21.94 4.11
N THR A 153 4.20 22.58 5.26
CA THR A 153 4.84 22.01 6.46
C THR A 153 4.28 20.64 6.85
N GLU A 154 2.95 20.45 6.85
CA GLU A 154 2.35 19.17 7.23
C GLU A 154 2.75 18.07 6.25
N MET A 155 2.66 18.34 4.94
CA MET A 155 3.04 17.37 3.92
C MET A 155 4.54 17.07 3.95
N THR A 156 5.38 18.07 4.16
CA THR A 156 6.84 17.89 4.32
C THR A 156 7.15 16.98 5.50
N LEU A 157 6.58 17.25 6.68
CA LEU A 157 6.80 16.42 7.87
C LEU A 157 6.27 14.99 7.68
N VAL A 158 5.09 14.81 7.06
CA VAL A 158 4.52 13.50 6.77
C VAL A 158 5.41 12.68 5.82
N HIS A 159 5.98 13.30 4.78
CA HIS A 159 6.91 12.61 3.86
C HIS A 159 8.26 12.31 4.52
N LEU A 160 8.82 13.25 5.28
CA LEU A 160 10.05 13.01 6.06
C LEU A 160 9.87 11.86 7.05
N PHE A 161 8.74 11.80 7.75
CA PHE A 161 8.44 10.72 8.67
C PHE A 161 8.49 9.37 7.93
N ALA A 162 7.87 9.28 6.75
CA ALA A 162 7.86 8.05 5.96
C ALA A 162 9.26 7.66 5.48
N LEU A 163 10.05 8.61 4.95
CA LEU A 163 11.42 8.36 4.46
C LEU A 163 12.39 7.96 5.58
N LEU A 164 12.23 8.50 6.79
CA LEU A 164 13.12 8.24 7.92
C LEU A 164 12.79 6.95 8.68
N THR A 165 11.54 6.50 8.62
CA THR A 165 11.05 5.41 9.48
C THR A 165 10.40 4.25 8.72
N GLY A 166 10.19 4.38 7.41
CA GLY A 166 9.45 3.41 6.61
C GLY A 166 8.00 3.21 7.06
N ALA A 167 7.45 4.09 7.90
CA ALA A 167 6.12 3.95 8.45
C ALA A 167 5.04 4.07 7.38
N ARG A 168 3.96 3.30 7.51
CA ARG A 168 2.81 3.38 6.60
C ARG A 168 2.04 4.68 6.84
N ILE A 169 1.36 5.17 5.81
CA ILE A 169 0.57 6.41 5.87
C ILE A 169 -0.44 6.43 7.03
N GLN A 170 -1.09 5.30 7.30
CA GLN A 170 -2.00 5.13 8.43
C GLN A 170 -1.29 5.37 9.75
N THR A 171 -0.12 4.76 9.94
CA THR A 171 0.67 4.90 11.17
C THR A 171 1.09 6.34 11.38
N ILE A 172 1.61 7.01 10.35
CA ILE A 172 2.04 8.42 10.44
C ILE A 172 0.86 9.34 10.75
N LEU A 173 -0.25 9.19 10.00
CA LEU A 173 -1.39 10.11 10.11
C LEU A 173 -2.30 9.86 11.32
N THR A 174 -2.06 8.80 12.08
CA THR A 174 -2.71 8.54 13.37
C THR A 174 -1.85 8.90 14.57
N PHE A 175 -0.67 9.50 14.36
CA PHE A 175 0.04 10.18 15.44
C PHE A 175 -0.84 11.30 16.02
N ARG A 176 -0.83 11.43 17.35
CA ARG A 176 -1.54 12.43 18.13
C ARG A 176 -0.53 13.40 18.74
N VAL A 177 -0.99 14.54 19.22
CA VAL A 177 -0.15 15.58 19.83
C VAL A 177 0.66 15.00 21.00
N ARG A 178 0.04 14.21 21.89
CA ARG A 178 0.70 13.53 23.01
C ARG A 178 1.90 12.68 22.57
N HIS A 179 1.86 12.08 21.38
CA HIS A 179 2.93 11.24 20.85
C HIS A 179 4.15 12.07 20.39
N ALA A 180 3.98 13.36 20.13
CA ALA A 180 5.06 14.30 19.81
C ALA A 180 5.55 15.10 21.02
N CYS A 181 4.92 14.90 22.20
CA CYS A 181 5.19 15.63 23.43
C CYS A 181 5.69 14.73 24.58
N LEU A 182 6.11 13.50 24.29
CA LEU A 182 6.74 12.64 25.28
C LEU A 182 8.10 13.20 25.71
N GLU A 183 8.40 13.07 27.00
CA GLU A 183 9.71 13.40 27.56
C GLU A 183 10.79 12.47 27.00
N LEU A 184 11.92 13.06 26.62
CA LEU A 184 13.06 12.33 26.07
C LEU A 184 13.97 11.86 27.21
N ASP A 185 13.55 10.83 27.93
CA ASP A 185 14.36 10.25 29.01
C ASP A 185 15.65 9.66 28.45
N GLY A 186 16.74 10.42 28.57
CA GLY A 186 18.11 9.95 28.37
C GLY A 186 18.34 9.24 27.03
N ALA A 187 17.95 9.85 25.91
CA ALA A 187 18.16 9.32 24.56
C ALA A 187 19.66 9.17 24.21
N ARG A 188 20.32 8.16 24.79
CA ARG A 188 21.72 7.81 24.59
C ARG A 188 22.00 7.30 23.17
N SER A 189 20.96 6.89 22.43
CA SER A 189 21.06 6.18 21.15
C SER A 189 20.83 7.02 19.89
N GLY A 190 20.70 8.36 19.98
CA GLY A 190 20.46 9.22 18.79
C GLY A 190 19.10 9.03 18.10
N GLU A 191 18.32 8.05 18.55
CA GLU A 191 16.97 7.72 18.11
C GLU A 191 16.07 7.40 19.30
N ILE A 192 14.77 7.60 19.10
CA ILE A 192 13.68 7.26 20.01
C ILE A 192 13.04 5.97 19.52
N ARG A 193 12.87 5.02 20.44
CA ARG A 193 12.13 3.78 20.21
C ARG A 193 10.69 4.01 20.61
N PHE A 194 9.81 4.08 19.62
CA PHE A 194 8.43 4.47 19.79
C PHE A 194 7.50 3.28 19.49
N PRO A 195 6.89 2.65 20.52
CA PRO A 195 5.90 1.60 20.31
C PRO A 195 4.69 2.11 19.53
N VAL A 196 4.23 1.35 18.53
CA VAL A 196 3.03 1.63 17.74
C VAL A 196 2.19 0.37 17.56
N GLY A 197 0.91 0.54 17.21
CA GLY A 197 -0.04 -0.55 17.01
C GLY A 197 -1.00 -0.69 18.19
N SER A 198 -1.54 -1.91 18.38
CA SER A 198 -2.56 -2.18 19.40
C SER A 198 -2.18 -1.62 20.78
N GLY A 199 -3.11 -0.88 21.41
CA GLY A 199 -2.94 -0.26 22.73
C GLY A 199 -2.21 1.09 22.77
N THR A 200 -1.64 1.57 21.65
CA THR A 200 -0.86 2.82 21.63
C THR A 200 -1.66 4.04 21.16
N GLY A 201 -2.83 3.83 20.56
CA GLY A 201 -3.59 4.89 19.88
C GLY A 201 -3.02 5.30 18.52
N ILE A 202 -1.97 4.62 18.05
CA ILE A 202 -1.41 4.74 16.70
C ILE A 202 -1.74 3.47 15.92
N ASP A 203 -2.41 3.63 14.79
CA ASP A 203 -2.84 2.51 13.99
C ASP A 203 -1.67 1.86 13.22
N THR A 204 -1.69 0.54 13.10
CA THR A 204 -0.80 -0.22 12.22
C THR A 204 -1.60 -1.19 11.36
N LYS A 205 -0.96 -1.69 10.30
CA LYS A 205 -1.57 -2.72 9.44
C LYS A 205 -1.80 -3.98 10.29
N HIS A 206 -3.04 -4.47 10.29
CA HIS A 206 -3.49 -5.63 11.09
C HIS A 206 -3.30 -5.47 12.61
N ASP A 207 -3.29 -4.23 13.12
CA ASP A 207 -3.06 -3.89 14.54
C ASP A 207 -1.74 -4.45 15.11
N LYS A 208 -0.80 -4.81 14.24
CA LYS A 208 0.49 -5.37 14.62
C LYS A 208 1.26 -4.39 15.50
N GLN A 209 1.70 -4.86 16.67
CA GLN A 209 2.62 -4.11 17.50
C GLN A 209 4.02 -4.11 16.91
N MET A 210 4.63 -2.93 16.83
CA MET A 210 6.02 -2.78 16.40
C MET A 210 6.64 -1.53 17.05
N VAL A 211 7.96 -1.41 16.94
CA VAL A 211 8.70 -0.24 17.42
C VAL A 211 9.15 0.57 16.20
N LEU A 212 8.70 1.82 16.10
CA LEU A 212 9.27 2.78 15.18
C LEU A 212 10.54 3.37 15.79
N HIS A 213 11.58 3.50 14.98
CA HIS A 213 12.81 4.14 15.39
C HIS A 213 12.88 5.52 14.74
N ILE A 214 12.71 6.57 15.55
CA ILE A 214 12.60 7.95 15.08
C ILE A 214 13.88 8.70 15.46
N PRO A 215 14.65 9.27 14.52
CA PRO A 215 15.82 10.08 14.85
C PRO A 215 15.45 11.24 15.81
N VAL A 216 16.27 11.48 16.83
CA VAL A 216 15.97 12.50 17.86
C VAL A 216 15.79 13.88 17.25
N TRP A 217 16.61 14.25 16.26
CA TRP A 217 16.49 15.54 15.58
C TRP A 217 15.13 15.70 14.89
N PHE A 218 14.61 14.63 14.27
CA PHE A 218 13.33 14.67 13.58
C PHE A 218 12.17 14.70 14.57
N TYR A 219 12.27 13.95 15.67
CA TYR A 219 11.28 14.03 16.74
C TYR A 219 11.19 15.44 17.34
N ARG A 220 12.33 16.13 17.53
CA ARG A 220 12.33 17.54 17.96
C ARG A 220 11.61 18.45 16.96
N MET A 221 11.68 18.16 15.66
CA MET A 221 10.88 18.88 14.66
C MET A 221 9.38 18.61 14.84
N LEU A 222 8.98 17.36 15.08
CA LEU A 222 7.59 17.00 15.38
C LEU A 222 7.08 17.70 16.64
N HIS A 223 7.87 17.69 17.72
CA HIS A 223 7.58 18.40 18.97
C HIS A 223 7.41 19.90 18.75
N THR A 224 8.34 20.52 18.00
CA THR A 224 8.27 21.95 17.66
C THR A 224 7.02 22.28 16.85
N TYR A 225 6.68 21.44 15.88
CA TYR A 225 5.46 21.59 15.10
C TYR A 225 4.22 21.44 15.97
N ALA A 226 4.17 20.45 16.87
CA ALA A 226 3.05 20.22 17.79
C ALA A 226 2.75 21.45 18.66
N GLY A 227 3.80 22.12 19.17
CA GLY A 227 3.68 23.36 19.94
C GLY A 227 3.51 24.64 19.11
N SER A 228 3.54 24.56 17.78
CA SER A 228 3.47 25.74 16.92
C SER A 228 2.06 26.33 16.81
N GLU A 229 1.97 27.65 16.65
CA GLU A 229 0.71 28.35 16.37
C GLU A 229 0.03 27.82 15.09
N ARG A 230 0.81 27.37 14.11
CA ARG A 230 0.31 26.75 12.88
C ARG A 230 -0.49 25.48 13.16
N ALA A 231 0.00 24.61 14.03
CA ALA A 231 -0.67 23.37 14.42
C ALA A 231 -1.87 23.66 15.32
N ARG A 232 -1.70 24.56 16.29
CA ARG A 232 -2.78 25.00 17.20
C ARG A 232 -3.99 25.52 16.44
N ARG A 233 -3.81 26.41 15.45
CA ARG A 233 -4.92 26.94 14.61
C ARG A 233 -5.74 25.84 13.93
N ARG A 234 -5.10 24.75 13.51
CA ARG A 234 -5.81 23.61 12.90
C ARG A 234 -6.57 22.81 13.94
N ARG A 235 -5.98 22.60 15.12
CA ARG A 235 -6.61 21.84 16.21
C ARG A 235 -7.82 22.57 16.81
N VAL A 236 -7.78 23.89 16.91
CA VAL A 236 -8.94 24.70 17.33
C VAL A 236 -10.14 24.51 16.37
N LEU A 237 -9.90 24.28 15.08
CA LEU A 237 -10.93 23.98 14.09
C LEU A 237 -11.33 22.51 14.03
N ALA A 238 -10.60 21.62 14.70
CA ALA A 238 -10.85 20.20 14.65
C ALA A 238 -12.04 19.80 15.52
N SER A 239 -12.77 18.78 15.10
CA SER A 239 -13.75 18.14 15.98
C SER A 239 -13.04 17.59 17.22
N GLY A 240 -13.63 17.82 18.40
CA GLY A 240 -12.99 17.51 19.69
C GLY A 240 -12.00 18.57 20.20
N GLY A 241 -11.69 19.61 19.40
CA GLY A 241 -10.90 20.77 19.82
C GLY A 241 -9.39 20.53 19.96
N ASP A 242 -8.73 21.49 20.62
CA ASP A 242 -7.29 21.51 20.88
C ASP A 242 -6.94 20.72 22.15
N THR A 243 -6.66 19.43 21.97
CA THR A 243 -6.29 18.50 23.04
C THR A 243 -5.03 17.71 22.66
N GLU A 244 -4.38 17.11 23.66
CA GLU A 244 -3.22 16.25 23.42
C GLU A 244 -3.59 14.95 22.67
N ASP A 245 -4.85 14.54 22.75
CA ASP A 245 -5.40 13.43 22.00
C ASP A 245 -5.73 13.79 20.54
N GLN A 246 -5.70 15.06 20.15
CA GLN A 246 -5.97 15.43 18.76
C GLN A 246 -4.88 14.89 17.81
N TYR A 247 -5.27 14.60 16.56
CA TYR A 247 -4.31 14.22 15.52
C TYR A 247 -3.22 15.29 15.35
N LEU A 248 -1.99 14.83 15.19
CA LEU A 248 -0.84 15.69 14.94
C LEU A 248 -0.96 16.40 13.59
N PHE A 249 -1.36 15.67 12.54
CA PHE A 249 -1.48 16.19 11.18
C PHE A 249 -2.94 16.39 10.78
N LEU A 250 -3.33 17.65 10.68
CA LEU A 250 -4.66 18.09 10.30
C LEU A 250 -4.60 18.92 9.01
N SER A 251 -5.69 18.91 8.25
CA SER A 251 -5.89 19.85 7.16
C SER A 251 -6.02 21.29 7.67
N VAL A 252 -5.93 22.26 6.75
CA VAL A 252 -6.14 23.69 7.07
C VAL A 252 -7.50 23.94 7.71
N ARG A 253 -8.51 23.12 7.41
CA ARG A 253 -9.87 23.21 7.97
C ARG A 253 -10.06 22.39 9.25
N GLY A 254 -8.99 21.91 9.88
CA GLY A 254 -9.06 21.08 11.09
C GLY A 254 -9.53 19.64 10.88
N ALA A 255 -9.85 19.23 9.64
CA ALA A 255 -10.23 17.84 9.36
C ALA A 255 -8.99 16.91 9.40
N PRO A 256 -9.12 15.69 9.95
CA PRO A 256 -8.02 14.74 9.98
C PRO A 256 -7.68 14.21 8.59
N LEU A 257 -6.39 14.00 8.33
CA LEU A 257 -5.91 13.42 7.08
C LEU A 257 -6.14 11.90 7.02
N TYR A 258 -6.34 11.27 8.17
CA TYR A 258 -6.68 9.86 8.33
C TYR A 258 -7.60 9.69 9.54
N GLN A 259 -8.64 8.87 9.42
CA GLN A 259 -9.52 8.52 10.53
C GLN A 259 -9.02 7.21 11.14
N GLY A 260 -8.63 7.26 12.41
CA GLY A 260 -8.14 6.12 13.19
C GLY A 260 -9.18 5.02 13.32
N LYS A 261 -8.72 3.79 13.57
CA LYS A 261 -9.60 2.61 13.61
C LYS A 261 -10.62 2.68 14.74
N ALA A 262 -10.22 3.15 15.93
CA ALA A 262 -11.13 3.30 17.07
C ALA A 262 -12.31 4.24 16.74
N GLU A 263 -12.02 5.40 16.15
CA GLU A 263 -13.03 6.38 15.72
C GLU A 263 -13.90 5.83 14.58
N ALA A 264 -13.32 5.06 13.65
CA ALA A 264 -14.08 4.46 12.55
C ALA A 264 -15.00 3.32 12.98
N LEU A 265 -14.76 2.71 14.15
CA LEU A 265 -15.61 1.66 14.74
C LEU A 265 -16.66 2.21 15.70
N ALA A 266 -16.46 3.43 16.20
CA ALA A 266 -17.45 4.12 17.03
C ALA A 266 -18.66 4.49 16.15
N PHE A 267 -19.85 4.05 16.56
CA PHE A 267 -21.09 4.47 15.92
C PHE A 267 -21.33 5.96 16.22
N ASP A 268 -21.66 6.72 15.18
CA ASP A 268 -22.01 8.13 15.26
C ASP A 268 -23.19 8.39 14.33
N GLU A 269 -24.36 8.65 14.90
CA GLU A 269 -25.61 8.90 14.19
C GLU A 269 -25.53 10.19 13.34
N SER A 270 -24.69 11.14 13.73
CA SER A 270 -24.48 12.40 13.01
C SER A 270 -23.46 12.30 11.87
N ASN A 271 -22.85 11.12 11.69
CA ASN A 271 -21.79 10.93 10.71
C ASN A 271 -22.33 10.96 9.27
N THR A 272 -22.07 12.07 8.59
CA THR A 272 -22.46 12.29 7.19
C THR A 272 -21.35 11.97 6.19
N LEU A 273 -20.22 11.41 6.64
CA LEU A 273 -19.08 11.11 5.77
C LEU A 273 -19.37 9.92 4.86
N ARG A 274 -19.46 10.19 3.55
CA ARG A 274 -19.59 9.14 2.52
C ARG A 274 -18.38 8.21 2.43
N HIS A 275 -17.19 8.73 2.74
CA HIS A 275 -15.94 7.98 2.67
C HIS A 275 -15.04 8.27 3.87
N ARG A 276 -14.48 7.20 4.43
CA ARG A 276 -13.47 7.27 5.49
C ARG A 276 -12.24 8.07 5.03
N LYS A 277 -11.73 8.94 5.91
CA LYS A 277 -10.42 9.60 5.69
C LYS A 277 -9.32 8.55 5.80
N ALA A 278 -8.60 8.33 4.72
CA ALA A 278 -7.59 7.27 4.59
C ALA A 278 -6.33 7.80 3.88
N GLY A 279 -6.00 9.08 4.06
CA GLY A 279 -4.86 9.75 3.43
C GLY A 279 -5.14 10.34 2.05
N GLN A 280 -6.41 10.56 1.66
CA GLN A 280 -6.75 11.13 0.35
C GLN A 280 -6.09 12.50 0.14
N GLY A 281 -6.07 13.36 1.16
CA GLY A 281 -5.43 14.68 1.06
C GLY A 281 -3.92 14.61 0.78
N VAL A 282 -3.22 13.60 1.30
CA VAL A 282 -1.80 13.37 0.99
C VAL A 282 -1.65 12.92 -0.47
N ARG A 283 -2.45 11.94 -0.91
CA ARG A 283 -2.38 11.45 -2.30
C ARG A 283 -2.73 12.53 -3.32
N GLN A 284 -3.73 13.36 -3.01
CA GLN A 284 -4.11 14.49 -3.84
C GLN A 284 -2.98 15.52 -3.94
N PHE A 285 -2.34 15.87 -2.81
CA PHE A 285 -1.18 16.76 -2.81
C PHE A 285 -0.02 16.22 -3.66
N ILE A 286 0.22 14.91 -3.63
CA ILE A 286 1.24 14.26 -4.49
C ILE A 286 0.88 14.44 -5.97
N ILE A 287 -0.34 14.08 -6.35
CA ILE A 287 -0.80 14.06 -7.75
C ILE A 287 -0.87 15.48 -8.33
N GLU A 288 -1.40 16.44 -7.56
CA GLU A 288 -1.72 17.78 -8.07
C GLU A 288 -0.59 18.79 -7.87
N ARG A 289 0.38 18.51 -6.99
CA ARG A 289 1.42 19.49 -6.61
C ARG A 289 2.82 18.93 -6.75
N VAL A 290 3.15 17.83 -6.07
CA VAL A 290 4.53 17.33 -6.03
C VAL A 290 4.98 16.79 -7.39
N ILE A 291 4.19 15.89 -7.98
CA ILE A 291 4.53 15.29 -9.28
C ILE A 291 4.66 16.38 -10.37
N PRO A 292 3.67 17.29 -10.56
CA PRO A 292 3.80 18.36 -11.55
C PRO A 292 5.02 19.24 -11.34
N PHE A 293 5.33 19.61 -10.08
CA PHE A 293 6.50 20.44 -9.77
C PHE A 293 7.81 19.77 -10.19
N ILE A 294 7.97 18.47 -9.89
CA ILE A 294 9.21 17.73 -10.23
C ILE A 294 9.34 17.57 -11.74
N ARG A 295 8.25 17.23 -12.44
CA ARG A 295 8.24 17.10 -13.90
C ARG A 295 8.68 18.39 -14.58
N ASP A 296 8.10 19.51 -14.17
CA ASP A 296 8.40 20.84 -14.71
C ASP A 296 9.84 21.29 -14.39
N LYS A 297 10.24 21.24 -13.12
CA LYS A 297 11.55 21.75 -12.67
C LYS A 297 12.73 20.95 -13.22
N TYR A 298 12.59 19.63 -13.33
CA TYR A 298 13.68 18.72 -13.69
C TYR A 298 13.56 18.13 -15.11
N GLY A 299 12.51 18.46 -15.86
CA GLY A 299 12.32 18.01 -17.24
C GLY A 299 12.12 16.49 -17.36
N VAL A 300 11.37 15.89 -16.44
CA VAL A 300 11.19 14.43 -16.31
C VAL A 300 9.71 14.05 -16.38
N ASP A 301 9.11 14.12 -17.56
CA ASP A 301 7.66 13.97 -17.78
C ASP A 301 7.05 12.65 -17.25
N ASP A 302 7.84 11.58 -17.22
CA ASP A 302 7.44 10.25 -16.77
C ASP A 302 7.58 10.05 -15.25
N PHE A 303 8.12 11.03 -14.52
CA PHE A 303 8.30 10.95 -13.08
C PHE A 303 6.96 10.67 -12.40
N HIS A 304 6.94 9.65 -11.53
CA HIS A 304 5.78 9.28 -10.75
C HIS A 304 6.21 8.59 -9.46
N TYR A 305 5.42 8.79 -8.41
CA TYR A 305 5.51 8.00 -7.19
C TYR A 305 4.18 8.02 -6.46
N GLN A 306 3.96 7.01 -5.61
CA GLN A 306 2.90 6.97 -4.62
C GLN A 306 3.49 7.09 -3.22
N PHE A 307 2.69 7.53 -2.25
CA PHE A 307 3.20 7.69 -0.88
C PHE A 307 3.85 6.39 -0.32
N HIS A 308 3.35 5.22 -0.70
CA HIS A 308 3.89 3.94 -0.21
C HIS A 308 5.29 3.62 -0.77
N ASP A 309 5.71 4.28 -1.85
CA ASP A 309 7.08 4.17 -2.39
C ASP A 309 8.12 4.72 -1.41
N THR A 310 7.75 5.69 -0.56
CA THR A 310 8.66 6.21 0.48
C THR A 310 9.06 5.15 1.51
N ARG A 311 8.20 4.17 1.77
CA ARG A 311 8.53 3.01 2.60
C ARG A 311 9.55 2.10 1.93
N ALA A 312 9.34 1.79 0.65
CA ALA A 312 10.30 0.98 -0.11
C ALA A 312 11.65 1.71 -0.25
N THR A 313 11.61 3.02 -0.41
CA THR A 313 12.77 3.92 -0.42
C THR A 313 13.54 3.84 0.89
N ALA A 314 12.87 4.00 2.04
CA ALA A 314 13.49 3.87 3.36
C ALA A 314 14.14 2.48 3.53
N GLY A 315 13.42 1.41 3.16
CA GLY A 315 13.93 0.05 3.17
C GLY A 315 15.20 -0.12 2.33
N MET A 316 15.20 0.40 1.09
CA MET A 316 16.37 0.35 0.22
C MET A 316 17.54 1.18 0.73
N ASN A 317 17.29 2.36 1.30
CA ASN A 317 18.34 3.18 1.91
C ASN A 317 19.02 2.44 3.08
N TRP A 318 18.24 1.76 3.92
CA TRP A 318 18.78 0.93 4.98
C TRP A 318 19.53 -0.28 4.44
N THR A 319 18.99 -0.96 3.44
CA THR A 319 19.67 -2.08 2.78
C THR A 319 21.03 -1.65 2.24
N ASP A 320 21.12 -0.53 1.51
CA ASP A 320 22.38 -0.04 0.95
C ASP A 320 23.39 0.32 2.04
N HIS A 321 22.94 1.00 3.10
CA HIS A 321 23.79 1.33 4.22
C HIS A 321 24.33 0.06 4.90
N GLN A 322 23.48 -0.94 5.13
CA GLN A 322 23.90 -2.20 5.75
C GLN A 322 24.84 -3.00 4.85
N LEU A 323 24.60 -3.03 3.54
CA LEU A 323 25.51 -3.69 2.59
C LEU A 323 26.91 -3.06 2.58
N LYS A 324 27.00 -1.73 2.69
CA LYS A 324 28.31 -1.05 2.86
C LYS A 324 29.02 -1.47 4.15
N LEU A 325 28.30 -1.69 5.25
CA LEU A 325 28.90 -2.21 6.48
C LEU A 325 29.38 -3.66 6.32
N VAL A 326 28.66 -4.47 5.55
CA VAL A 326 29.07 -5.84 5.21
C VAL A 326 30.34 -5.84 4.36
N GLU A 327 30.41 -5.00 3.33
CA GLU A 327 31.61 -4.83 2.49
C GLU A 327 32.82 -4.39 3.32
N GLN A 328 32.60 -3.56 4.35
CA GLN A 328 33.64 -3.11 5.28
C GLN A 328 33.98 -4.14 6.39
N GLY A 329 33.35 -5.31 6.41
CA GLY A 329 33.54 -6.32 7.45
C GLY A 329 33.04 -5.92 8.85
N LYS A 330 32.22 -4.87 8.96
CA LYS A 330 31.66 -4.36 10.23
C LYS A 330 30.36 -5.04 10.64
N ALA A 331 29.72 -5.74 9.70
CA ALA A 331 28.50 -6.49 9.94
C ALA A 331 28.47 -7.72 9.02
N THR A 332 27.73 -8.74 9.41
CA THR A 332 27.43 -9.90 8.57
C THR A 332 26.17 -9.64 7.74
N LEU A 333 26.02 -10.37 6.61
CA LEU A 333 24.78 -10.30 5.82
C LEU A 333 23.54 -10.70 6.63
N LYS A 334 23.70 -11.58 7.63
CA LYS A 334 22.62 -11.97 8.55
C LYS A 334 22.19 -10.79 9.42
N GLU A 335 23.14 -10.06 10.01
CA GLU A 335 22.85 -8.87 10.83
C GLU A 335 22.22 -7.76 9.99
N ALA A 336 22.72 -7.53 8.77
CA ALA A 336 22.13 -6.60 7.81
C ALA A 336 20.65 -6.93 7.52
N ARG A 337 20.34 -8.22 7.25
CA ARG A 337 18.98 -8.69 7.00
C ARG A 337 18.08 -8.50 8.22
N GLU A 338 18.55 -8.86 9.41
CA GLU A 338 17.77 -8.72 10.63
C GLU A 338 17.50 -7.25 10.99
N PHE A 339 18.49 -6.37 10.74
CA PHE A 339 18.32 -4.92 10.89
C PHE A 339 17.18 -4.39 10.03
N VAL A 340 17.21 -4.67 8.71
CA VAL A 340 16.17 -4.17 7.78
C VAL A 340 14.82 -4.80 8.09
N LYS A 341 14.77 -6.11 8.37
CA LYS A 341 13.55 -6.83 8.75
C LYS A 341 12.89 -6.19 9.98
N THR A 342 13.68 -5.89 11.02
CA THR A 342 13.22 -5.27 12.26
C THR A 342 12.71 -3.86 12.00
N ARG A 343 13.49 -3.02 11.32
CA ARG A 343 13.12 -1.62 10.99
C ARG A 343 11.85 -1.53 10.15
N MET A 344 11.67 -2.46 9.21
CA MET A 344 10.48 -2.51 8.36
C MET A 344 9.29 -3.21 9.03
N GLY A 345 9.48 -3.94 10.13
CA GLY A 345 8.43 -4.72 10.79
C GLY A 345 7.96 -5.92 9.97
N HIS A 346 8.83 -6.53 9.17
CA HIS A 346 8.50 -7.73 8.38
C HIS A 346 8.44 -8.98 9.26
N GLU A 347 7.44 -9.84 9.03
CA GLU A 347 7.30 -11.12 9.76
C GLU A 347 8.22 -12.20 9.17
N SER A 348 8.38 -12.17 7.85
CA SER A 348 9.19 -13.13 7.12
C SER A 348 10.45 -12.47 6.58
N SER A 349 11.57 -13.17 6.72
CA SER A 349 12.82 -12.80 6.05
C SER A 349 12.66 -12.81 4.53
N ALA A 350 11.73 -13.61 3.97
CA ALA A 350 11.45 -13.62 2.54
C ALA A 350 10.98 -12.25 2.02
N THR A 351 10.21 -11.49 2.83
CA THR A 351 9.78 -10.13 2.46
C THR A 351 10.97 -9.17 2.45
N THR A 352 11.88 -9.29 3.41
CA THR A 352 13.12 -8.49 3.44
C THR A 352 14.05 -8.86 2.29
N ASP A 353 14.10 -10.14 1.89
CA ASP A 353 14.94 -10.59 0.78
C ASP A 353 14.54 -9.99 -0.57
N LEU A 354 13.29 -9.54 -0.72
CA LEU A 354 12.86 -8.80 -1.91
C LEU A 354 13.68 -7.51 -2.13
N TYR A 355 14.13 -6.86 -1.07
CA TYR A 355 14.95 -5.64 -1.14
C TYR A 355 16.38 -5.95 -1.62
N LEU A 356 16.96 -7.06 -1.12
CA LEU A 356 18.27 -7.53 -1.59
C LEU A 356 18.21 -8.00 -3.05
N GLN A 357 17.17 -8.74 -3.41
CA GLN A 357 16.92 -9.19 -4.78
C GLN A 357 16.74 -8.00 -5.73
N TYR A 358 15.97 -7.00 -5.33
CA TYR A 358 15.80 -5.77 -6.09
C TYR A 358 17.13 -5.10 -6.43
N ARG A 359 18.02 -4.92 -5.44
CA ARG A 359 19.34 -4.31 -5.69
C ARG A 359 20.18 -5.14 -6.66
N ARG A 360 20.17 -6.46 -6.51
CA ARG A 360 20.89 -7.39 -7.40
C ARG A 360 20.32 -7.34 -8.83
N ASN A 361 19.00 -7.32 -8.97
CA ASN A 361 18.34 -7.27 -10.27
C ASN A 361 18.62 -5.93 -10.96
N LEU A 362 18.59 -4.82 -10.23
CA LEU A 362 18.93 -3.50 -10.75
C LEU A 362 20.38 -3.43 -11.24
N ALA A 363 21.33 -4.01 -10.49
CA ALA A 363 22.72 -4.11 -10.92
C ALA A 363 22.86 -4.97 -12.19
N HIS A 364 22.13 -6.09 -12.27
CA HIS A 364 22.14 -6.96 -13.44
C HIS A 364 21.55 -6.27 -14.68
N VAL A 365 20.41 -5.58 -14.57
CA VAL A 365 19.79 -4.84 -15.67
C VAL A 365 20.73 -3.76 -16.20
N ARG A 366 21.37 -2.99 -15.31
CA ARG A 366 22.37 -1.98 -15.71
C ARG A 366 23.54 -2.61 -16.45
N TRP A 367 24.09 -3.71 -15.93
CA TRP A 367 25.21 -4.42 -16.56
C TRP A 367 24.86 -4.94 -17.97
N VAL A 368 23.66 -5.53 -18.14
CA VAL A 368 23.19 -6.00 -19.45
C VAL A 368 23.03 -4.83 -20.42
N GLY A 369 22.42 -3.73 -19.99
CA GLY A 369 22.27 -2.52 -20.81
C GLY A 369 23.62 -1.95 -21.26
N GLU A 370 24.58 -1.81 -20.34
CA GLU A 370 25.89 -1.23 -20.66
C GLU A 370 26.75 -2.15 -21.55
N SER A 371 26.75 -3.46 -21.30
CA SER A 371 27.69 -4.38 -21.95
C SER A 371 27.12 -5.05 -23.20
N TYR A 372 25.90 -5.57 -23.12
CA TYR A 372 25.32 -6.40 -24.18
C TYR A 372 24.61 -5.57 -25.25
N GLU A 373 23.86 -4.52 -24.87
CA GLU A 373 23.25 -3.63 -25.87
C GLU A 373 24.30 -2.86 -26.65
N GLY A 374 25.41 -2.46 -26.02
CA GLY A 374 26.54 -1.86 -26.72
C GLY A 374 27.08 -2.76 -27.83
N HIS A 375 27.24 -4.06 -27.56
CA HIS A 375 27.64 -5.04 -28.55
C HIS A 375 26.59 -5.23 -29.66
N LEU A 376 25.31 -5.35 -29.30
CA LEU A 376 24.23 -5.48 -30.29
C LEU A 376 24.10 -4.23 -31.18
N LYS A 377 24.30 -3.04 -30.62
CA LYS A 377 24.29 -1.77 -31.37
C LYS A 377 25.42 -1.76 -32.41
N GLN A 378 26.60 -2.25 -32.06
CA GLN A 378 27.72 -2.38 -33.00
C GLN A 378 27.41 -3.40 -34.10
N LEU A 379 26.84 -4.55 -33.76
CA LEU A 379 26.43 -5.56 -34.76
C LEU A 379 25.34 -5.03 -35.68
N ALA A 380 24.33 -4.35 -35.13
CA ALA A 380 23.25 -3.74 -35.89
C ALA A 380 23.78 -2.64 -36.84
N ALA A 381 24.69 -1.77 -36.37
CA ALA A 381 25.31 -0.75 -37.21
C ALA A 381 26.05 -1.39 -38.40
N ARG A 382 26.87 -2.42 -38.16
CA ARG A 382 27.59 -3.16 -39.21
C ARG A 382 26.66 -3.87 -40.19
N ALA A 383 25.55 -4.43 -39.71
CA ALA A 383 24.56 -5.05 -40.59
C ALA A 383 23.85 -4.02 -41.49
N MET A 384 23.55 -2.83 -40.94
CA MET A 384 22.90 -1.74 -41.66
C MET A 384 23.83 -1.06 -42.67
N GLU A 385 25.14 -1.02 -42.43
CA GLU A 385 26.15 -0.57 -43.41
C GLU A 385 26.16 -1.43 -44.68
N GLY A 386 25.75 -2.71 -44.59
CA GLY A 386 25.59 -3.60 -45.74
C GLY A 386 24.22 -3.55 -46.42
N CYS A 387 23.31 -2.70 -45.93
CA CYS A 387 21.94 -2.56 -46.46
C CYS A 387 21.67 -1.21 -47.14
N VAL A 388 22.70 -0.37 -47.33
CA VAL A 388 22.65 0.90 -48.08
C VAL A 388 23.34 0.76 -49.42
#